data_AF-X1T1V3-F1
#
_entry.id   AF-X1T1V3-F1
#
_cell.length_a   1.000
_cell.length_b   1.000
_cell.length_c   1.000
_cell.angle_alpha   90.00
_cell.angle_beta   90.00
_cell.angle_gamma   90.00
#
_symmetry.space_group_name_H-M   'P 1'
#
loop_
_entity.id
_entity.type
_entity.pdbx_description
1 polymer ?
#
loop_
_entity_poly.entity_id
_entity_poly.type
_entity_poly.pdbx_seq_one_letter_code
_entity_poly.pdbx_strand_id
1 'polypeptide(L)'
;QSVEKAVRSYLAGAILASCRRKGEVRLAPGTRILAILAPPPYASGEAFRALSQIFSAHMMPSLETAETVEFQERIAQGFKMALRYGLDYIGSLASILVRLGEVFTEQSGRMKFSLFMLHPGVAFRLLRAWLRAKLEKRAILPKDIWQPKGILVSGVDTSIYKNSAAHYWGVVPLELYGGTEGHTYALQGWNRKGLTFLADMVFLEFIPYEEELKPQDNESYQPSPVKEGLP
;
A
#
# COMPACT_ATOMS: atom_id res chain seq x y z
N GLN A 1 -11.53 -20.26 -2.45
CA GLN A 1 -11.53 -20.04 -0.99
C GLN A 1 -10.33 -19.22 -0.52
N SER A 2 -9.06 -19.60 -0.79
CA SER A 2 -7.88 -18.82 -0.33
C SER A 2 -7.84 -17.37 -0.86
N VAL A 3 -8.04 -17.18 -2.17
CA VAL A 3 -8.08 -15.85 -2.81
C VAL A 3 -9.20 -14.96 -2.26
N GLU A 4 -10.38 -15.52 -1.99
CA GLU A 4 -11.50 -14.77 -1.42
C GLU A 4 -11.19 -14.26 -0.01
N LYS A 5 -10.54 -15.08 0.82
CA LYS A 5 -10.09 -14.65 2.15
C LYS A 5 -9.03 -13.54 2.04
N ALA A 6 -8.08 -13.68 1.10
CA ALA A 6 -7.11 -12.62 0.85
C ALA A 6 -7.78 -11.29 0.45
N VAL A 7 -8.79 -11.31 -0.43
CA VAL A 7 -9.56 -10.11 -0.79
C VAL A 7 -10.24 -9.48 0.43
N ARG A 8 -10.82 -10.29 1.32
CA ARG A 8 -11.41 -9.79 2.58
C ARG A 8 -10.38 -9.08 3.44
N SER A 9 -9.18 -9.64 3.58
CA SER A 9 -8.07 -9.04 4.33
C SER A 9 -7.63 -7.71 3.73
N TYR A 10 -7.50 -7.60 2.40
CA TYR A 10 -7.19 -6.34 1.72
C TYR A 10 -8.30 -5.29 1.87
N LEU A 11 -9.57 -5.70 1.79
CA LEU A 11 -10.72 -4.82 2.02
C LEU A 11 -10.75 -4.30 3.46
N ALA A 12 -10.53 -5.17 4.43
CA ALA A 12 -10.41 -4.79 5.84
C ALA A 12 -9.26 -3.78 6.02
N GLY A 13 -8.09 -4.06 5.44
CA GLY A 13 -6.96 -3.14 5.43
C GLY A 13 -7.29 -1.79 4.79
N ALA A 14 -8.01 -1.76 3.67
CA ALA A 14 -8.40 -0.53 2.98
C ALA A 14 -9.40 0.30 3.78
N ILE A 15 -10.36 -0.36 4.44
CA ILE A 15 -11.27 0.31 5.36
C ILE A 15 -10.45 0.96 6.48
N LEU A 16 -9.66 0.16 7.21
CA LEU A 16 -8.88 0.60 8.37
C LEU A 16 -7.84 1.67 8.02
N ALA A 17 -7.21 1.60 6.84
CA ALA A 17 -6.24 2.58 6.39
C ALA A 17 -6.86 3.97 6.25
N SER A 18 -8.13 4.03 5.89
CA SER A 18 -8.88 5.28 5.71
C SER A 18 -9.58 5.80 6.96
N CYS A 19 -9.77 4.95 7.98
CA CYS A 19 -10.39 5.30 9.25
C CYS A 19 -9.55 6.34 10.01
N ARG A 20 -10.21 7.40 10.50
CA ARG A 20 -9.65 8.35 11.48
C ARG A 20 -10.23 8.12 12.87
N ARG A 21 -11.40 7.49 12.95
CA ARG A 21 -12.07 7.12 14.20
C ARG A 21 -12.74 5.75 14.08
N LYS A 22 -13.04 5.13 15.23
CA LYS A 22 -13.76 3.87 15.29
C LYS A 22 -15.12 3.99 14.57
N GLY A 23 -15.44 3.00 13.73
CA GLY A 23 -16.71 2.92 13.00
C GLY A 23 -16.80 3.76 11.72
N GLU A 24 -15.75 4.50 11.35
CA GLU A 24 -15.73 5.27 10.11
C GLU A 24 -15.37 4.38 8.91
N VAL A 25 -16.15 4.43 7.82
CA VAL A 25 -15.83 3.74 6.57
C VAL A 25 -15.84 4.76 5.44
N ARG A 26 -14.70 4.94 4.75
CA ARG A 26 -14.54 5.91 3.65
C ARG A 26 -14.29 5.24 2.29
N LEU A 27 -14.19 3.92 2.28
CA LEU A 27 -14.13 3.10 1.08
C LEU A 27 -15.51 3.11 0.42
N ALA A 28 -15.56 3.43 -0.87
CA ALA A 28 -16.81 3.57 -1.62
C ALA A 28 -16.63 3.09 -3.08
N PRO A 29 -17.71 2.67 -3.77
CA PRO A 29 -17.63 2.34 -5.19
C PRO A 29 -17.01 3.48 -6.02
N GLY A 30 -16.25 3.13 -7.06
CA GLY A 30 -15.49 4.08 -7.86
C GLY A 30 -14.20 4.59 -7.20
N THR A 31 -13.74 3.93 -6.13
CA THR A 31 -12.48 4.27 -5.46
C THR A 31 -11.30 4.13 -6.42
N ARG A 32 -10.42 5.14 -6.46
CA ARG A 32 -9.26 5.19 -7.36
C ARG A 32 -8.02 4.66 -6.66
N ILE A 33 -7.48 3.54 -7.15
CA ILE A 33 -6.33 2.85 -6.57
C ILE A 33 -5.15 2.90 -7.54
N LEU A 34 -3.99 3.31 -7.06
CA LEU A 34 -2.76 3.28 -7.86
C LEU A 34 -2.24 1.83 -7.98
N ALA A 35 -2.20 1.31 -9.21
CA ALA A 35 -1.81 -0.06 -9.51
C ALA A 35 -0.30 -0.18 -9.73
N ILE A 36 0.47 -0.07 -8.64
CA ILE A 36 1.94 -0.19 -8.67
C ILE A 36 2.46 -1.51 -8.09
N LEU A 37 1.57 -2.45 -7.76
CA LEU A 37 1.94 -3.78 -7.27
C LEU A 37 2.39 -4.70 -8.40
N ALA A 38 3.15 -5.74 -8.06
CA ALA A 38 3.55 -6.74 -9.03
C ALA A 38 2.29 -7.38 -9.68
N PRO A 39 2.24 -7.48 -11.03
CA PRO A 39 1.12 -8.10 -11.71
C PRO A 39 1.08 -9.61 -11.41
N PRO A 40 0.02 -10.34 -11.78
CA PRO A 40 0.04 -11.80 -11.81
C PRO A 40 1.30 -12.36 -12.49
N PRO A 41 1.89 -13.49 -12.02
CA PRO A 41 1.36 -14.45 -11.04
C PRO A 41 1.66 -14.13 -9.56
N TYR A 42 2.14 -12.92 -9.24
CA TYR A 42 2.40 -12.55 -7.85
C TYR A 42 1.09 -12.45 -7.05
N ALA A 43 1.12 -12.89 -5.79
CA ALA A 43 -0.06 -12.94 -4.90
C ALA A 43 -0.78 -11.58 -4.77
N SER A 44 -0.03 -10.47 -4.80
CA SER A 44 -0.59 -9.11 -4.78
C SER A 44 -1.37 -8.76 -6.04
N GLY A 45 -0.89 -9.19 -7.21
CA GLY A 45 -1.58 -9.02 -8.50
C GLY A 45 -2.87 -9.84 -8.56
N GLU A 46 -2.84 -11.11 -8.15
CA GLU A 46 -4.01 -11.97 -8.11
C GLU A 46 -5.09 -11.46 -7.13
N ALA A 47 -4.68 -10.98 -5.95
CA ALA A 47 -5.60 -10.37 -5.00
C ALA A 47 -6.27 -9.11 -5.57
N PHE A 48 -5.54 -8.29 -6.33
CA PHE A 48 -6.09 -7.09 -6.97
C PHE A 48 -7.06 -7.42 -8.11
N ARG A 49 -6.75 -8.47 -8.90
CA ARG A 49 -7.65 -8.99 -9.91
C ARG A 49 -8.96 -9.49 -9.28
N ALA A 50 -8.87 -10.29 -8.23
CA ALA A 50 -10.04 -10.75 -7.50
C ALA A 50 -10.82 -9.61 -6.82
N LEU A 51 -10.12 -8.61 -6.25
CA LEU A 51 -10.75 -7.41 -5.70
C LEU A 51 -11.58 -6.67 -6.75
N SER A 52 -11.08 -6.55 -7.98
CA SER A 52 -11.79 -5.86 -9.07
C SER A 52 -13.09 -6.54 -9.51
N GLN A 53 -13.21 -7.85 -9.26
CA GLN A 53 -14.42 -8.63 -9.55
C GLN A 53 -15.51 -8.44 -8.49
N ILE A 54 -15.12 -8.10 -7.25
CA ILE A 54 -16.02 -8.05 -6.09
C ILE A 54 -16.34 -6.60 -5.68
N PHE A 55 -15.43 -5.67 -5.97
CA PHE A 55 -15.54 -4.27 -5.58
C PHE A 55 -15.25 -3.35 -6.76
N SER A 56 -16.13 -2.37 -6.98
CA SER A 56 -15.96 -1.37 -8.02
C SER A 56 -14.83 -0.40 -7.65
N ALA A 57 -13.61 -0.73 -8.08
CA ALA A 57 -12.42 0.11 -7.96
C ALA A 57 -11.85 0.43 -9.35
N HIS A 58 -11.38 1.66 -9.51
CA HIS A 58 -10.64 2.10 -10.69
C HIS A 58 -9.14 1.96 -10.42
N MET A 59 -8.56 0.89 -10.95
CA MET A 59 -7.11 0.69 -10.98
C MET A 59 -6.48 1.64 -12.00
N MET A 60 -5.41 2.33 -11.62
CA MET A 60 -4.69 3.26 -12.48
C MET A 60 -3.20 2.90 -12.55
N PRO A 61 -2.68 2.47 -13.72
CA PRO A 61 -3.44 2.14 -14.94
C PRO A 61 -4.34 0.90 -14.74
N SER A 62 -5.20 0.58 -15.73
CA SER A 62 -6.05 -0.62 -15.67
C SER A 62 -5.20 -1.88 -15.54
N LEU A 63 -5.76 -2.96 -15.00
CA LEU A 63 -5.02 -4.21 -14.79
C LEU A 63 -4.45 -4.76 -16.11
N GLU A 64 -5.21 -4.71 -17.20
CA GLU A 64 -4.76 -5.14 -18.53
C GLU A 64 -3.53 -4.36 -19.02
N THR A 65 -3.53 -3.03 -18.83
CA THR A 65 -2.37 -2.20 -19.20
C THR A 65 -1.22 -2.44 -18.23
N ALA A 66 -1.48 -2.58 -16.92
CA ALA A 66 -0.49 -2.81 -15.88
C ALA A 66 0.27 -4.15 -16.03
N GLU A 67 -0.31 -5.13 -16.73
CA GLU A 67 0.29 -6.44 -17.03
C GLU A 67 1.20 -6.41 -18.25
N THR A 68 1.02 -5.44 -19.16
CA THR A 68 1.72 -5.40 -20.46
C THR A 68 2.85 -4.37 -20.51
N VAL A 69 2.81 -3.34 -19.66
CA VAL A 69 3.81 -2.28 -19.63
C VAL A 69 4.87 -2.50 -18.55
N GLU A 70 6.08 -2.04 -18.82
CA GLU A 70 7.20 -2.05 -17.87
C GLU A 70 6.87 -1.29 -16.58
N PHE A 71 7.48 -1.70 -15.46
CA PHE A 71 7.17 -1.17 -14.14
C PHE A 71 7.27 0.37 -14.04
N GLN A 72 8.33 0.95 -14.60
CA GLN A 72 8.56 2.40 -14.59
C GLN A 72 7.53 3.15 -15.44
N GLU A 73 7.20 2.61 -16.62
CA GLU A 73 6.20 3.20 -17.48
C GLU A 73 4.80 3.13 -16.84
N ARG A 74 4.50 2.01 -16.18
CA ARG A 74 3.27 1.82 -15.39
C ARG A 74 3.10 2.90 -14.33
N ILE A 75 4.15 3.18 -13.56
CA ILE A 75 4.16 4.24 -12.54
C ILE A 75 3.88 5.60 -13.19
N ALA A 76 4.59 5.91 -14.28
CA ALA A 76 4.43 7.20 -14.97
C ALA A 76 3.00 7.39 -15.51
N GLN A 77 2.43 6.36 -16.13
CA GLN A 77 1.05 6.36 -16.60
C GLN A 77 0.05 6.48 -15.43
N GLY A 78 0.25 5.71 -14.35
CA GLY A 78 -0.57 5.76 -13.14
C GLY A 78 -0.56 7.15 -12.49
N PHE A 79 0.59 7.80 -12.38
CA PHE A 79 0.71 9.18 -11.88
C PHE A 79 0.03 10.19 -12.80
N LYS A 80 0.18 10.05 -14.13
CA LYS A 80 -0.52 10.91 -15.09
C LYS A 80 -2.04 10.79 -14.94
N MET A 81 -2.55 9.57 -14.78
CA MET A 81 -3.97 9.32 -14.52
C MET A 81 -4.39 9.90 -13.17
N ALA A 82 -3.61 9.68 -12.12
CA ALA A 82 -3.86 10.21 -10.78
C ALA A 82 -3.86 11.75 -10.74
N LEU A 83 -3.05 12.43 -11.55
CA LEU A 83 -3.09 13.90 -11.68
C LEU A 83 -4.45 14.36 -12.22
N ARG A 84 -4.99 13.66 -13.22
CA ARG A 84 -6.26 14.02 -13.86
C ARG A 84 -7.46 13.63 -13.00
N TYR A 85 -7.51 12.39 -12.56
CA TYR A 85 -8.68 11.80 -11.93
C TYR A 85 -8.64 11.84 -10.42
N GLY A 86 -7.48 12.10 -9.79
CA GLY A 86 -7.28 12.01 -8.35
C GLY A 86 -6.86 10.60 -7.90
N LEU A 87 -6.51 10.47 -6.62
CA LEU A 87 -5.97 9.24 -6.03
C LEU A 87 -6.56 9.05 -4.64
N ASP A 88 -7.19 7.90 -4.38
CA ASP A 88 -7.79 7.59 -3.08
C ASP A 88 -6.96 6.59 -2.28
N TYR A 89 -6.41 5.55 -2.91
CA TYR A 89 -5.60 4.55 -2.20
C TYR A 89 -4.33 4.19 -2.94
N ILE A 90 -3.32 3.82 -2.17
CA ILE A 90 -2.04 3.34 -2.66
C ILE A 90 -1.72 2.03 -1.94
N GLY A 91 -1.36 1.00 -2.70
CA GLY A 91 -0.82 -0.25 -2.18
C GLY A 91 0.60 -0.44 -2.71
N SER A 92 1.60 -0.63 -1.83
CA SER A 92 3.00 -0.78 -2.22
C SER A 92 3.85 -1.34 -1.08
N LEU A 93 5.09 -1.76 -1.34
CA LEU A 93 6.10 -1.84 -0.28
C LEU A 93 6.43 -0.43 0.23
N ALA A 94 6.86 -0.33 1.51
CA ALA A 94 7.16 0.95 2.14
C ALA A 94 8.37 1.65 1.49
N SER A 95 9.45 0.92 1.21
CA SER A 95 10.63 1.43 0.48
C SER A 95 10.30 1.95 -0.93
N ILE A 96 9.50 1.20 -1.70
CA ILE A 96 9.05 1.62 -3.03
C ILE A 96 8.28 2.93 -2.93
N LEU A 97 7.39 3.05 -1.94
CA LEU A 97 6.58 4.25 -1.75
C LEU A 97 7.42 5.49 -1.41
N VAL A 98 8.49 5.30 -0.62
CA VAL A 98 9.48 6.35 -0.34
C VAL A 98 10.23 6.72 -1.61
N ARG A 99 10.73 5.74 -2.37
CA ARG A 99 11.47 5.97 -3.61
C ARG A 99 10.63 6.72 -4.65
N LEU A 100 9.34 6.37 -4.75
CA LEU A 100 8.40 7.09 -5.61
C LEU A 100 8.19 8.54 -5.16
N GLY A 101 8.19 8.79 -3.85
CA GLY A 101 8.14 10.15 -3.31
C GLY A 101 9.37 10.98 -3.67
N GLU A 102 10.57 10.41 -3.51
CA GLU A 102 11.84 11.04 -3.89
C GLU A 102 11.88 11.40 -5.37
N VAL A 103 11.63 10.41 -6.24
CA VAL A 103 11.65 10.57 -7.70
C VAL A 103 10.62 11.63 -8.12
N PHE A 104 9.44 11.63 -7.50
CA PHE A 104 8.43 12.65 -7.76
C PHE A 104 8.96 14.05 -7.42
N THR A 105 9.56 14.21 -6.24
CA THR A 105 10.10 15.49 -5.78
C THR A 105 11.24 15.98 -6.68
N GLU A 106 12.17 15.11 -7.08
CA GLU A 106 13.24 15.42 -8.03
C GLU A 106 12.69 15.87 -9.40
N GLN A 107 11.66 15.20 -9.90
CA GLN A 107 11.05 15.51 -11.20
C GLN A 107 10.16 16.75 -11.16
N SER A 108 9.53 17.05 -10.02
CA SER A 108 8.62 18.20 -9.87
C SER A 108 9.30 19.54 -10.19
N GLY A 109 10.58 19.69 -9.85
CA GLY A 109 11.39 20.87 -10.18
C GLY A 109 11.78 20.98 -11.66
N ARG A 110 11.62 19.90 -12.43
CA ARG A 110 11.99 19.81 -13.86
C ARG A 110 10.78 19.64 -14.78
N MET A 111 9.56 19.78 -14.26
CA MET A 111 8.33 19.59 -15.04
C MET A 111 8.27 20.60 -16.21
N LYS A 112 8.35 20.09 -17.45
CA LYS A 112 8.15 20.88 -18.66
C LYS A 112 6.66 21.13 -18.87
N PHE A 113 6.28 22.36 -19.19
CA PHE A 113 4.90 22.70 -19.56
C PHE A 113 4.40 21.78 -20.68
N SER A 114 3.19 21.24 -20.51
CA SER A 114 2.52 20.43 -21.53
C SER A 114 1.04 20.77 -21.60
N LEU A 115 0.42 20.55 -22.77
CA LEU A 115 -1.03 20.75 -22.99
C LEU A 115 -1.89 19.97 -21.97
N PHE A 116 -1.40 18.83 -21.48
CA PHE A 116 -2.05 18.05 -20.43
C PHE A 116 -2.25 18.84 -19.12
N MET A 117 -1.32 19.75 -18.80
CA MET A 117 -1.41 20.58 -17.58
C MET A 117 -2.49 21.66 -17.68
N LEU A 118 -2.97 21.99 -18.89
CA LEU A 118 -4.03 22.98 -19.08
C LEU A 118 -5.42 22.44 -18.70
N HIS A 119 -5.56 21.14 -18.47
CA HIS A 119 -6.81 20.59 -17.97
C HIS A 119 -7.15 21.23 -16.61
N PRO A 120 -8.34 21.84 -16.43
CA PRO A 120 -8.63 22.68 -15.26
C PRO A 120 -8.36 22.00 -13.92
N GLY A 121 -8.76 20.71 -13.80
CA GLY A 121 -8.51 19.92 -12.59
C GLY A 121 -7.03 19.63 -12.32
N VAL A 122 -6.20 19.50 -13.35
CA VAL A 122 -4.75 19.28 -13.22
C VAL A 122 -4.07 20.60 -12.85
N ALA A 123 -4.38 21.67 -13.59
CA ALA A 123 -3.87 23.02 -13.31
C ALA A 123 -4.16 23.45 -11.87
N PHE A 124 -5.39 23.24 -11.40
CA PHE A 124 -5.78 23.57 -10.03
C PHE A 124 -4.98 22.78 -8.98
N ARG A 125 -4.77 21.48 -9.17
CA ARG A 125 -3.96 20.65 -8.25
C ARG A 125 -2.50 21.10 -8.23
N LEU A 126 -1.91 21.36 -9.40
CA LEU A 126 -0.53 21.82 -9.52
C LEU A 126 -0.34 23.21 -8.90
N LEU A 127 -1.27 24.14 -9.15
CA LEU A 127 -1.24 25.48 -8.54
C LEU A 127 -1.36 25.39 -7.01
N ARG A 128 -2.32 24.61 -6.51
CA ARG A 128 -2.48 24.38 -5.07
C ARG A 128 -1.22 23.77 -4.46
N ALA A 129 -0.60 22.82 -5.15
CA ALA A 129 0.61 22.17 -4.69
C ALA A 129 1.80 23.13 -4.64
N TRP A 130 1.96 23.94 -5.69
CA TRP A 130 2.98 24.98 -5.77
C TRP A 130 2.83 26.02 -4.66
N LEU A 131 1.60 26.50 -4.40
CA LEU A 131 1.34 27.45 -3.32
C LEU A 131 1.75 26.88 -1.95
N ARG A 132 1.38 25.63 -1.66
CA ARG A 132 1.75 24.95 -0.39
C ARG A 132 3.25 24.78 -0.24
N ALA A 133 3.91 24.28 -1.28
CA ALA A 133 5.36 24.09 -1.28
C ALA A 133 6.10 25.42 -1.09
N LYS A 134 5.63 26.50 -1.73
CA LYS A 134 6.21 27.84 -1.60
C LYS A 134 6.03 28.44 -0.21
N LEU A 135 4.84 28.28 0.39
CA LEU A 135 4.57 28.73 1.77
C LEU A 135 5.48 28.03 2.78
N GLU A 136 5.73 26.74 2.59
CA GLU A 136 6.59 25.92 3.45
C GLU A 136 8.07 25.96 3.05
N LYS A 137 8.45 26.79 2.05
CA LYS A 137 9.83 26.94 1.54
C LYS A 137 10.53 25.61 1.22
N ARG A 138 9.80 24.66 0.64
CA ARG A 138 10.30 23.32 0.28
C ARG A 138 9.92 22.95 -1.15
N ALA A 139 10.48 21.84 -1.64
CA ALA A 139 10.08 21.25 -2.90
C ALA A 139 8.63 20.69 -2.83
N ILE A 140 8.02 20.51 -4.00
CA ILE A 140 6.69 19.90 -4.09
C ILE A 140 6.81 18.42 -3.74
N LEU A 141 5.93 17.99 -2.84
CA LEU A 141 5.80 16.59 -2.41
C LEU A 141 4.51 16.01 -2.97
N PRO A 142 4.41 14.67 -3.13
CA PRO A 142 3.17 14.01 -3.57
C PRO A 142 1.93 14.44 -2.77
N LYS A 143 2.06 14.63 -1.45
CA LYS A 143 0.97 15.09 -0.56
C LYS A 143 0.38 16.46 -0.88
N ASP A 144 1.12 17.28 -1.63
CA ASP A 144 0.65 18.60 -2.02
C ASP A 144 -0.36 18.53 -3.17
N ILE A 145 -0.24 17.47 -3.98
CA ILE A 145 -1.06 17.21 -5.18
C ILE A 145 -2.19 16.23 -4.87
N TRP A 146 -1.84 15.14 -4.19
CA TRP A 146 -2.74 14.06 -3.82
C TRP A 146 -2.92 14.01 -2.31
N GLN A 147 -4.13 13.70 -1.88
CA GLN A 147 -4.43 13.43 -0.48
C GLN A 147 -5.13 12.09 -0.43
N PRO A 148 -4.36 10.97 -0.51
CA PRO A 148 -4.97 9.66 -0.46
C PRO A 148 -5.79 9.50 0.83
N LYS A 149 -6.88 8.74 0.75
CA LYS A 149 -7.69 8.37 1.91
C LYS A 149 -6.92 7.40 2.80
N GLY A 150 -6.20 6.45 2.21
CA GLY A 150 -5.45 5.42 2.92
C GLY A 150 -4.28 4.90 2.09
N ILE A 151 -3.26 4.41 2.78
CA ILE A 151 -2.10 3.76 2.17
C ILE A 151 -1.94 2.41 2.85
N LEU A 152 -1.83 1.35 2.06
CA LEU A 152 -1.56 0.00 2.53
C LEU A 152 -0.11 -0.34 2.16
N VAL A 153 0.64 -0.79 3.15
CA VAL A 153 2.00 -1.30 2.94
C VAL A 153 2.13 -2.71 3.49
N SER A 154 2.95 -3.51 2.82
CA SER A 154 3.38 -4.82 3.29
C SER A 154 4.90 -4.93 3.13
N GLY A 155 5.52 -5.84 3.87
CA GLY A 155 6.96 -6.08 3.82
C GLY A 155 7.67 -5.79 5.14
N VAL A 156 8.86 -6.40 5.26
CA VAL A 156 9.73 -6.34 6.44
C VAL A 156 10.37 -4.96 6.68
N ASP A 157 10.29 -4.09 5.68
CA ASP A 157 10.90 -2.75 5.66
C ASP A 157 9.97 -1.65 6.20
N THR A 158 8.73 -2.01 6.57
CA THR A 158 7.72 -1.04 7.01
C THR A 158 8.15 -0.27 8.25
N SER A 159 8.75 -0.94 9.24
CA SER A 159 9.21 -0.30 10.49
C SER A 159 10.24 0.81 10.25
N ILE A 160 11.04 0.68 9.19
CA ILE A 160 12.10 1.61 8.80
C ILE A 160 11.51 2.79 8.00
N TYR A 161 10.68 2.50 7.00
CA TYR A 161 10.26 3.50 6.01
C TYR A 161 8.91 4.16 6.28
N LYS A 162 8.14 3.72 7.28
CA LYS A 162 6.79 4.24 7.58
C LYS A 162 6.75 5.76 7.75
N ASN A 163 7.71 6.33 8.47
CA ASN A 163 7.77 7.78 8.72
C ASN A 163 8.12 8.55 7.45
N SER A 164 9.07 8.04 6.66
CA SER A 164 9.46 8.64 5.37
C SER A 164 8.31 8.58 4.36
N ALA A 165 7.59 7.45 4.29
CA ALA A 165 6.40 7.33 3.44
C ALA A 165 5.32 8.33 3.85
N ALA A 166 5.07 8.49 5.15
CA ALA A 166 4.14 9.49 5.67
C ALA A 166 4.58 10.92 5.35
N HIS A 167 5.88 11.20 5.37
CA HIS A 167 6.44 12.51 5.00
C HIS A 167 6.11 12.91 3.56
N TYR A 168 6.28 11.98 2.61
CA TYR A 168 6.03 12.23 1.18
C TYR A 168 4.55 12.28 0.82
N TRP A 169 3.76 11.34 1.35
CA TRP A 169 2.36 11.11 0.93
C TRP A 169 1.31 11.70 1.87
N GLY A 170 1.72 12.21 3.04
CA GLY A 170 0.86 12.91 3.98
C GLY A 170 -0.13 12.01 4.75
N VAL A 171 -0.02 10.69 4.59
CA VAL A 171 -0.84 9.69 5.27
C VAL A 171 0.08 8.64 5.87
N VAL A 172 -0.12 8.31 7.14
CA VAL A 172 0.61 7.23 7.80
C VAL A 172 0.12 5.89 7.23
N PRO A 173 1.01 5.12 6.58
CA PRO A 173 0.65 3.82 6.02
C PRO A 173 0.11 2.87 7.09
N LEU A 174 -0.87 2.06 6.69
CA LEU A 174 -1.35 0.92 7.44
C LEU A 174 -0.58 -0.33 6.98
N GLU A 175 -0.02 -1.04 7.94
CA GLU A 175 0.79 -2.21 7.67
C GLU A 175 -0.05 -3.49 7.65
N LEU A 176 0.25 -4.32 6.65
CA LEU A 176 -0.20 -5.68 6.51
C LEU A 176 1.04 -6.56 6.56
N TYR A 177 0.97 -7.63 7.32
CA TYR A 177 2.02 -8.63 7.37
C TYR A 177 1.54 -9.89 6.67
N GLY A 178 2.37 -10.41 5.78
CA GLY A 178 2.02 -11.55 4.95
C GLY A 178 3.24 -12.06 4.18
N GLY A 179 3.07 -13.22 3.59
CA GLY A 179 4.06 -13.86 2.73
C GLY A 179 3.44 -14.34 1.43
N THR A 180 4.29 -14.83 0.53
CA THR A 180 3.88 -15.44 -0.73
C THR A 180 3.01 -16.69 -0.51
N GLU A 181 3.21 -17.37 0.61
CA GLU A 181 2.62 -18.67 0.93
C GLU A 181 1.17 -18.56 1.41
N GLY A 182 0.83 -17.52 2.18
CA GLY A 182 -0.53 -17.36 2.73
C GLY A 182 -1.08 -15.93 2.74
N HIS A 183 -0.57 -15.07 1.85
CA HIS A 183 -1.09 -13.73 1.51
C HIS A 183 -1.05 -12.68 2.64
N THR A 184 -1.85 -12.84 3.69
CA THR A 184 -1.94 -11.89 4.81
C THR A 184 -2.16 -12.65 6.11
N TYR A 185 -1.16 -12.61 6.99
CA TYR A 185 -1.15 -13.25 8.29
C TYR A 185 -1.66 -12.32 9.39
N ALA A 186 -1.40 -11.02 9.27
CA ALA A 186 -1.81 -10.03 10.25
C ALA A 186 -2.01 -8.64 9.63
N LEU A 187 -2.78 -7.78 10.30
CA LEU A 187 -2.96 -6.39 9.90
C LEU A 187 -2.99 -5.44 11.11
N GLN A 188 -2.65 -4.17 10.90
CA GLN A 188 -2.82 -3.17 11.95
C GLN A 188 -4.29 -2.77 12.09
N GLY A 189 -4.70 -2.45 13.31
CA GLY A 189 -5.95 -1.73 13.55
C GLY A 189 -5.89 -0.29 13.03
N TRP A 190 -7.03 0.42 13.06
CA TRP A 190 -7.12 1.84 12.66
C TRP A 190 -6.18 2.75 13.46
N ASN A 191 -5.83 2.34 14.68
CA ASN A 191 -4.88 3.02 15.57
C ASN A 191 -3.41 2.89 15.12
N ARG A 192 -3.12 2.04 14.12
CA ARG A 192 -1.78 1.77 13.56
C ARG A 192 -0.76 1.25 14.59
N LYS A 193 -1.25 0.60 15.66
CA LYS A 193 -0.44 0.04 16.75
C LYS A 193 -0.51 -1.48 16.75
N GLY A 194 0.65 -2.12 16.69
CA GLY A 194 0.76 -3.58 16.67
C GLY A 194 0.08 -4.22 15.47
N LEU A 195 0.31 -5.50 15.27
CA LEU A 195 -0.37 -6.31 14.27
C LEU A 195 -1.34 -7.26 14.97
N THR A 196 -2.52 -7.45 14.39
CA THR A 196 -3.51 -8.42 14.85
C THR A 196 -3.55 -9.57 13.87
N PHE A 197 -3.34 -10.79 14.37
CA PHE A 197 -3.37 -12.00 13.54
C PHE A 197 -4.76 -12.28 13.00
N LEU A 198 -4.80 -12.76 11.76
CA LEU A 198 -6.00 -13.27 11.11
C LEU A 198 -6.07 -14.78 11.31
N ALA A 199 -6.69 -15.21 12.41
CA ALA A 199 -6.78 -16.63 12.77
C ALA A 199 -7.53 -17.49 11.73
N ASP A 200 -8.34 -16.88 10.87
CA ASP A 200 -9.03 -17.56 9.78
C ASP A 200 -8.18 -17.71 8.50
N MET A 201 -7.04 -17.01 8.41
CA MET A 201 -6.11 -17.07 7.27
C MET A 201 -5.07 -18.17 7.45
N VAL A 202 -4.43 -18.22 8.62
CA VAL A 202 -3.35 -19.16 8.93
C VAL A 202 -3.43 -19.62 10.38
N PHE A 203 -3.08 -20.88 10.61
CA PHE A 203 -2.81 -21.39 11.94
C PHE A 203 -1.33 -21.10 12.26
N LEU A 204 -1.09 -20.31 13.30
CA LEU A 204 0.25 -19.91 13.70
C LEU A 204 0.69 -20.71 14.92
N GLU A 205 1.88 -21.29 14.82
CA GLU A 205 2.58 -21.92 15.93
C GLU A 205 3.82 -21.11 16.23
N PHE A 206 4.10 -20.88 17.51
CA PHE A 206 5.27 -20.12 17.95
C PHE A 206 6.28 -21.06 18.59
N ILE A 207 7.49 -21.06 18.03
CA ILE A 207 8.63 -21.79 18.59
C ILE A 207 9.42 -20.78 19.44
N PRO A 208 9.63 -21.05 20.74
CA PRO A 208 10.50 -20.22 21.58
C PRO A 208 11.89 -20.07 20.96
N TYR A 209 12.52 -18.92 21.13
CA TYR A 209 13.81 -18.64 20.52
C TYR A 209 14.90 -19.62 21.01
N GLU A 210 14.81 -20.06 22.26
CA GLU A 210 15.71 -21.05 22.85
C GLU A 210 15.57 -22.44 22.21
N GLU A 211 14.42 -22.74 21.62
CA GLU A 211 14.15 -23.98 20.89
C GLU A 211 14.65 -23.93 19.44
N GLU A 212 14.71 -22.74 18.84
CA GLU A 212 15.15 -22.52 17.44
C GLU A 212 16.63 -22.86 17.22
N LEU A 213 17.48 -22.67 18.24
CA LEU A 213 18.93 -22.89 18.14
C LEU A 213 19.32 -24.37 18.25
N LYS A 214 18.50 -25.19 18.91
CA LYS A 214 18.82 -26.60 19.22
C LYS A 214 18.97 -27.52 18.00
N PRO A 215 18.22 -27.35 16.90
CA PRO A 215 18.44 -28.10 15.67
C PRO A 215 19.82 -27.89 15.04
N GLN A 216 20.52 -26.77 15.32
CA GLN A 216 21.86 -26.52 14.79
C GLN A 216 22.91 -27.46 15.42
N ASP A 217 22.71 -27.83 16.69
CA ASP A 217 23.60 -28.73 17.42
C ASP A 217 23.13 -30.20 17.37
N ASN A 218 21.87 -30.45 16.99
CA ASN A 218 21.30 -31.78 16.84
C ASN A 218 20.21 -31.81 15.77
N GLU A 219 20.55 -32.32 14.57
CA GLU A 219 19.63 -32.41 13.42
C GLU A 219 18.37 -33.28 13.69
N SER A 220 18.40 -34.17 14.69
CA SER A 220 17.24 -35.00 15.07
C SER A 220 16.28 -34.31 16.05
N TYR A 221 16.64 -33.13 16.55
CA TYR A 221 15.82 -32.38 17.50
C TYR A 221 14.58 -31.80 16.81
N GLN A 222 13.40 -32.10 17.35
CA GLN A 222 12.14 -31.46 16.93
C GLN A 222 11.74 -30.41 17.96
N PRO A 223 11.72 -29.11 17.59
CA PRO A 223 11.26 -28.04 18.48
C PRO A 223 9.81 -28.27 18.91
N SER A 224 9.51 -28.03 20.17
CA SER A 224 8.13 -28.09 20.68
C SER A 224 7.48 -26.71 20.57
N PRO A 225 6.44 -26.53 19.72
CA PRO A 225 5.75 -25.25 19.63
C PRO A 225 4.95 -24.97 20.89
N VAL A 226 4.96 -23.73 21.35
CA VAL A 226 4.03 -23.26 22.36
C VAL A 226 2.70 -22.96 21.67
N LYS A 227 1.66 -23.70 22.04
CA LYS A 227 0.28 -23.36 21.69
C LYS A 227 -0.17 -22.26 22.64
N GLU A 228 0.16 -21.00 22.36
CA GLU A 228 -0.56 -19.91 23.00
C GLU A 228 -2.01 -19.97 22.52
N GLY A 229 -2.87 -20.54 23.35
CA GLY A 229 -4.30 -20.39 23.21
C GLY A 229 -4.61 -18.89 23.24
N LEU A 230 -5.20 -18.39 22.16
CA LEU A 230 -6.00 -17.18 22.23
C LEU A 230 -6.96 -17.35 23.44
N PRO A 231 -7.04 -16.34 24.34
CA PRO A 231 -8.01 -16.39 25.43
C PRO A 231 -9.45 -16.55 24.92
#